data_AF-A0A8C2HLR4-F1
#
_entry.id   AF-A0A8C2HLR4-F1
#
_cell.length_a   1.000
_cell.length_b   1.000
_cell.length_c   1.000
_cell.angle_alpha   90.00
_cell.angle_beta   90.00
_cell.angle_gamma   90.00
#
_symmetry.space_group_name_H-M   'P 1'
#
loop_
_entity.id
_entity.type
_entity.pdbx_description
1 polymer ?
#
loop_
_entity_poly.entity_id
_entity_poly.type
_entity_poly.pdbx_seq_one_letter_code
_entity_poly.pdbx_strand_id
1 'polypeptide(L)' 'MSSSGCFMYFAYGSNLLKERLQLKNPSAVFHCVGRIQVNKHDI' A
#
# COMPACT_ATOMS: atom_id res chain seq x y z
N MET A 1 -6.03 -4.17 -20.83
CA MET A 1 -6.64 -2.98 -20.21
C MET A 1 -5.53 -2.26 -19.47
N SER A 2 -5.11 -1.10 -19.98
CA SER A 2 -4.11 -0.26 -19.30
C SER A 2 -4.68 0.20 -17.96
N SER A 3 -3.98 -0.08 -16.87
CA SER A 3 -4.33 0.29 -15.49
C SER A 3 -4.13 1.79 -15.23
N SER A 4 -4.58 2.65 -16.14
CA SER A 4 -4.27 4.09 -16.24
C SER A 4 -4.84 4.97 -15.12
N GLY A 5 -5.25 4.41 -13.98
CA GLY A 5 -5.88 5.15 -12.89
C GLY A 5 -5.65 4.57 -11.49
N CYS A 6 -4.92 3.46 -11.35
CA CYS A 6 -4.66 2.83 -10.06
C CYS A 6 -3.15 2.64 -9.85
N PHE A 7 -2.70 2.85 -8.62
CA PHE A 7 -1.34 2.54 -8.17
C PHE A 7 -1.41 1.62 -6.95
N MET A 8 -0.32 0.89 -6.70
CA MET A 8 -0.21 0.04 -5.52
C MET A 8 0.42 0.82 -4.37
N TYR A 9 -0.20 0.76 -3.20
CA TYR A 9 0.29 1.38 -1.97
C TYR A 9 0.67 0.30 -0.94
N PHE A 10 1.95 0.22 -0.59
CA PHE A 10 2.41 -0.64 0.49
C PHE A 10 2.19 0.05 1.84
N ALA A 11 1.14 -0.35 2.56
CA ALA A 11 0.87 0.17 3.89
C ALA A 11 1.76 -0.50 4.94
N TYR A 12 2.24 0.27 5.90
CA TYR A 12 2.96 -0.20 7.09
C TYR A 12 2.54 0.61 8.32
N GLY A 13 2.73 0.05 9.53
CA GLY A 13 2.33 0.70 10.78
C GLY A 13 0.82 1.01 10.84
N SER A 14 0.46 2.22 11.28
CA SER A 14 -0.95 2.60 11.51
C SER A 14 -1.83 2.59 10.25
N ASN A 15 -1.24 2.68 9.05
CA ASN A 15 -2.00 2.62 7.79
C ASN A 15 -2.44 1.20 7.40
N LEU A 16 -2.04 0.17 8.16
CA LEU A 16 -2.61 -1.18 8.05
C LEU A 16 -4.07 -1.24 8.52
N LEU A 17 -4.50 -0.29 9.36
CA LEU A 17 -5.90 -0.15 9.73
C LEU A 17 -6.68 0.35 8.52
N LYS A 18 -7.47 -0.55 7.93
CA LYS A 18 -8.35 -0.27 6.78
C LYS A 18 -9.19 0.98 7.02
N GLU A 19 -9.75 1.12 8.22
CA GLU A 19 -10.57 2.26 8.61
C GLU A 19 -9.78 3.58 8.55
N ARG A 20 -8.52 3.60 8.97
CA ARG A 20 -7.67 4.80 8.92
C ARG A 20 -7.28 5.16 7.49
N LEU A 21 -6.94 4.17 6.67
CA LEU A 21 -6.56 4.40 5.27
C LEU A 21 -7.78 4.86 4.44
N GLN A 22 -8.93 4.20 4.62
CA GLN A 22 -10.16 4.48 3.89
C GLN A 22 -10.86 5.76 4.35
N LEU A 23 -10.67 6.20 5.60
CA LEU A 23 -11.19 7.48 6.09
C LEU A 23 -10.76 8.65 5.19
N LYS A 24 -9.52 8.63 4.69
CA LYS A 24 -8.99 9.65 3.76
C LYS A 24 -8.94 9.19 2.31
N ASN A 25 -9.04 7.89 2.04
CA ASN A 25 -8.99 7.32 0.69
C ASN A 25 -10.11 6.27 0.51
N PRO A 26 -11.37 6.69 0.32
CA PRO A 26 -12.51 5.77 0.30
C PRO A 26 -12.43 4.71 -0.81
N SER A 27 -11.73 5.01 -1.91
CA SER A 27 -11.52 4.09 -3.03
C SER A 27 -10.39 3.08 -2.81
N ALA A 28 -9.64 3.15 -1.71
CA ALA A 28 -8.56 2.22 -1.44
C ALA A 28 -9.12 0.82 -1.16
N VAL A 29 -8.60 -0.19 -1.86
CA VAL A 29 -9.00 -1.60 -1.73
C VAL A 29 -7.80 -2.43 -1.27
N PHE A 30 -8.03 -3.39 -0.37
CA PHE A 30 -7.00 -4.36 -0.01
C PHE A 30 -6.67 -5.24 -1.22
N HIS A 31 -5.37 -5.37 -1.54
CA HIS A 31 -4.90 -6.19 -2.65
C HIS A 31 -4.26 -7.49 -2.16
N CYS A 32 -3.18 -7.42 -1.37
CA CYS A 32 -2.50 -8.57 -0.78
C CYS A 32 -1.58 -8.17 0.39
N VAL A 33 -1.05 -9.15 1.12
CA VAL A 33 0.05 -8.95 2.07
C VAL A 33 1.38 -9.11 1.33
N GLY A 34 2.34 -8.20 1.57
CA GLY A 34 3.69 -8.26 1.00
C GLY A 34 4.78 -8.02 2.03
N ARG A 35 6.03 -8.32 1.68
CA ARG A 35 7.21 -8.05 2.50
C ARG A 35 8.21 -7.24 1.68
N ILE A 36 8.61 -6.07 2.20
CA ILE A 36 9.72 -5.31 1.62
C ILE A 36 11.03 -5.94 2.08
N GLN A 37 11.88 -6.33 1.13
CA GLN A 37 13.26 -6.75 1.38
C GLN A 37 14.17 -5.55 1.12
N VAL A 38 14.91 -5.09 2.13
CA VAL A 38 15.91 -4.03 1.98
C VAL A 38 17.28 -4.68 1.83
N ASN A 39 17.95 -4.45 0.70
CA ASN A 39 19.34 -4.85 0.52
C ASN A 39 20.25 -3.82 1.19
N LYS A 40 21.12 -4.28 2.09
CA LYS A 40 21.97 -3.43 2.95
C LYS A 40 23.17 -2.78 2.23
N HIS A 41 23.35 -3.03 0.94
CA HIS A 41 24.57 -2.62 0.21
C HIS A 41 24.54 -1.19 -0.34
N ASP A 42 23.42 -0.48 -0.23
CA ASP A 42 23.21 0.85 -0.83
C ASP A 42 23.00 1.97 0.22
N ILE A 43 23.61 1.87 1.41
CA ILE A 43 23.58 2.92 2.45
C ILE A 43 25.00 3.40 2.74
#